data_AF-A0A2S8ZKG3-F1
#
_entry.id   AF-A0A2S8ZKG3-F1
#
_cell.length_a   1.000
_cell.length_b   1.000
_cell.length_c   1.000
_cell.angle_alpha   90.00
_cell.angle_beta   90.00
_cell.angle_gamma   90.00
#
_symmetry.space_group_name_H-M   'P 1'
#
loop_
_entity.id
_entity.type
_entity.pdbx_description
1 polymer ?
#
loop_
_entity_poly.entity_id
_entity_poly.type
_entity_poly.pdbx_seq_one_letter_code
_entity_poly.pdbx_strand_id
1 'polypeptide(L)'
;MTKGAKRALWIVLGCLLLTTVLFAPVFGAGMCVDAQDSANSYCREWQTSLIGLETTPWMWLALSAAAVVVALLVVRPFRANDSTPPESPLPGVDLT
;
A
#
# COMPACT_ATOMS: atom_id res chain seq x y z
N MET A 1 14.73 18.61 -5.56
CA MET A 1 13.89 17.94 -4.52
C MET A 1 14.04 18.66 -3.18
N THR A 2 13.03 19.41 -2.74
CA THR A 2 13.03 20.05 -1.42
C THR A 2 13.03 18.96 -0.33
N LYS A 3 13.80 19.15 0.74
CA LYS A 3 13.92 18.18 1.86
C LYS A 3 12.55 17.76 2.42
N GLY A 4 11.53 18.62 2.29
CA GLY A 4 10.14 18.34 2.67
C GLY A 4 9.47 17.24 1.84
N ALA A 5 9.67 17.19 0.52
CA ALA A 5 9.03 16.18 -0.34
C ALA A 5 9.55 14.77 -0.03
N LYS A 6 10.86 14.64 0.23
CA LYS A 6 11.46 13.35 0.64
C LYS A 6 10.94 12.88 1.99
N ARG A 7 10.81 13.78 2.97
CA ARG A 7 10.26 13.46 4.30
C ARG A 7 8.80 13.02 4.23
N ALA A 8 7.97 13.73 3.45
CA ALA A 8 6.58 13.36 3.24
C ALA A 8 6.43 11.95 2.64
N LEU A 9 7.26 11.61 1.64
CA LEU A 9 7.28 10.28 1.04
C LEU A 9 7.60 9.19 2.07
N TRP A 10 8.61 9.40 2.91
CA TRP A 10 8.99 8.44 3.95
C TRP A 10 7.91 8.24 5.02
N ILE A 11 7.22 9.32 5.40
CA ILE A 11 6.09 9.24 6.35
C ILE A 11 4.95 8.41 5.75
N VAL A 12 4.57 8.69 4.49
CA VAL A 12 3.52 7.93 3.79
C VAL A 12 3.90 6.46 3.68
N LEU A 13 5.13 6.17 3.28
CA LEU A 13 5.63 4.79 3.16
C LEU A 13 5.62 4.06 4.52
N GLY A 14 6.04 4.75 5.59
CA GLY A 14 6.02 4.22 6.95
C GLY A 14 4.60 3.91 7.43
N CYS A 15 3.65 4.82 7.24
CA CYS A 15 2.24 4.58 7.58
C CYS A 15 1.63 3.42 6.79
N LEU A 16 1.97 3.31 5.51
CA LEU A 16 1.50 2.22 4.64
C LEU A 16 2.02 0.85 5.11
N LEU A 17 3.30 0.78 5.46
CA LEU A 17 3.91 -0.43 6.02
C LEU A 17 3.27 -0.79 7.37
N LEU A 18 3.13 0.19 8.26
CA LEU A 18 2.56 -0.02 9.58
C LEU A 18 1.12 -0.55 9.50
N THR A 19 0.29 0.07 8.66
CA THR A 19 -1.09 -0.40 8.43
C THR A 19 -1.12 -1.80 7.84
N THR A 20 -0.28 -2.09 6.84
CA THR A 20 -0.19 -3.44 6.26
C THR A 20 0.16 -4.49 7.33
N VAL A 21 1.11 -4.18 8.22
CA VAL A 21 1.52 -5.09 9.31
C VAL A 21 0.41 -5.27 10.35
N LEU A 22 -0.28 -4.19 10.74
CA LEU A 22 -1.37 -4.25 11.72
C LEU A 22 -2.58 -5.05 11.21
N PHE A 23 -2.82 -5.04 9.90
CA PHE A 23 -3.89 -5.81 9.29
C PHE A 23 -3.49 -7.23 8.89
N ALA A 24 -2.24 -7.64 9.15
CA ALA A 24 -1.79 -9.00 8.86
C ALA A 24 -2.64 -10.02 9.66
N PRO A 25 -3.17 -11.07 9.01
CA PRO A 25 -3.91 -12.13 9.68
C PRO A 25 -2.92 -13.06 10.42
N VAL A 26 -2.56 -12.68 11.64
CA VAL A 26 -1.55 -13.41 12.43
C VAL A 26 -2.18 -14.42 13.39
N PHE A 27 -3.42 -14.18 13.82
CA PHE A 27 -4.10 -15.04 14.78
C PHE A 27 -5.15 -15.88 14.07
N GLY A 28 -4.95 -17.19 14.02
CA GLY A 28 -5.97 -18.16 13.63
C GLY A 28 -6.54 -18.82 14.88
N ALA A 29 -7.85 -18.78 15.05
CA ALA A 29 -8.56 -19.55 16.06
C ALA A 29 -9.61 -20.42 15.38
N GLY A 30 -9.81 -21.62 15.90
CA GLY A 30 -10.79 -22.55 15.37
C GLY A 30 -11.54 -23.24 16.50
N MET A 31 -12.80 -23.53 16.26
CA MET A 31 -13.59 -24.41 17.11
C MET A 31 -14.23 -25.50 16.24
N CYS A 32 -14.14 -26.74 16.69
CA CYS A 32 -14.90 -27.83 16.11
C CYS A 32 -16.20 -27.97 16.87
N VAL A 33 -17.30 -27.92 16.13
CA VAL A 33 -18.65 -28.04 16.67
C VAL A 33 -19.14 -29.42 16.29
N ASP A 34 -19.29 -30.28 17.30
CA ASP A 34 -19.88 -31.59 17.09
C ASP A 34 -21.40 -31.44 16.97
N ALA A 35 -21.92 -31.87 15.83
CA ALA A 35 -23.35 -31.97 15.60
C ALA A 35 -23.86 -33.32 16.10
N GLN A 36 -25.13 -33.37 16.49
CA GLN A 36 -25.75 -34.60 16.99
C GLN A 36 -25.83 -35.70 15.91
N ASP A 37 -25.87 -35.30 14.64
CA ASP A 37 -25.57 -36.15 13.48
C ASP A 37 -24.10 -35.98 13.10
N SER A 38 -23.33 -37.07 13.13
CA SER A 38 -21.91 -37.09 12.78
C SER A 38 -21.61 -36.63 11.35
N ALA A 39 -22.61 -36.68 10.45
CA ALA A 39 -22.51 -36.16 9.09
C ALA A 39 -22.46 -34.62 9.02
N ASN A 40 -22.85 -33.92 10.10
CA ASN A 40 -22.96 -32.47 10.14
C ASN A 40 -21.92 -31.80 11.06
N SER A 41 -20.95 -32.54 11.60
CA SER A 41 -19.84 -31.93 12.35
C SER A 41 -19.01 -31.04 11.42
N TYR A 42 -18.76 -29.80 11.83
CA TYR A 42 -17.92 -28.87 11.08
C TYR A 42 -16.93 -28.16 12.01
N CYS A 43 -15.72 -27.93 11.49
CA CYS A 43 -14.77 -27.04 12.14
C CYS A 43 -14.92 -25.65 11.54
N ARG A 44 -15.11 -24.66 12.41
CA ARG A 44 -15.16 -23.25 12.02
C ARG A 44 -13.80 -22.65 12.35
N GLU A 45 -13.13 -22.13 11.32
CA GLU A 45 -11.85 -21.45 11.42
C GLU A 45 -12.07 -19.97 11.14
N TRP A 46 -11.56 -19.08 12.00
CA TRP A 46 -11.54 -17.65 11.77
C TRP A 46 -10.15 -17.09 11.98
N GLN A 47 -9.79 -16.12 11.14
CA GLN A 47 -8.53 -15.42 11.19
C GLN A 47 -8.78 -13.98 11.61
N THR A 48 -8.06 -13.53 12.62
CA THR A 48 -8.11 -12.17 13.13
C THR A 48 -6.78 -11.46 12.88
N SER A 49 -6.89 -10.16 12.62
CA SER A 49 -5.76 -9.25 12.46
C SER A 49 -5.16 -8.94 13.82
N LEU A 50 -3.97 -8.33 13.86
CA LEU A 50 -3.36 -7.87 15.12
C LEU A 50 -4.28 -6.92 15.91
N ILE A 51 -5.16 -6.21 15.23
CA ILE A 51 -6.14 -5.28 15.81
C ILE A 51 -7.48 -5.94 16.17
N GLY A 52 -7.61 -7.26 16.06
CA GLY A 52 -8.79 -8.02 16.46
C GLY A 52 -9.95 -8.00 15.47
N LEU A 53 -9.77 -7.44 14.28
CA LEU A 53 -10.76 -7.51 13.20
C LEU A 53 -10.67 -8.84 12.47
N GLU A 54 -11.82 -9.45 12.18
CA GLU A 54 -11.89 -10.60 11.27
C GLU A 54 -11.35 -10.17 9.90
N THR A 55 -10.28 -10.83 9.46
CA THR A 55 -9.62 -10.52 8.20
C THR A 55 -9.22 -11.81 7.53
N THR A 56 -9.45 -11.88 6.22
CA THR A 56 -9.00 -13.00 5.41
C THR A 56 -7.66 -12.66 4.75
N PRO A 57 -6.79 -13.64 4.50
CA PRO A 57 -5.51 -13.43 3.82
C PRO A 57 -5.70 -12.84 2.43
N TRP A 58 -6.79 -13.19 1.76
CA TRP A 58 -7.18 -12.60 0.48
C TRP A 58 -7.48 -11.11 0.58
N MET A 59 -8.19 -10.69 1.62
CA MET A 59 -8.52 -9.28 1.85
C MET A 59 -7.25 -8.48 2.19
N TRP A 60 -6.35 -9.05 2.99
CA TRP A 60 -5.04 -8.46 3.28
C TRP A 60 -4.16 -8.32 2.03
N LEU A 61 -4.10 -9.36 1.17
CA LEU A 61 -3.37 -9.31 -0.09
C LEU A 61 -3.95 -8.24 -1.04
N ALA A 62 -5.27 -8.11 -1.14
CA ALA A 62 -5.90 -7.10 -1.96
C ALA A 62 -5.55 -5.67 -1.49
N LEU A 63 -5.60 -5.43 -0.17
CA LEU A 63 -5.23 -4.15 0.43
C LEU A 63 -3.76 -3.78 0.19
N SER A 64 -2.84 -4.73 0.40
CA SER A 64 -1.41 -4.51 0.16
C SER A 64 -1.10 -4.26 -1.32
N ALA A 65 -1.74 -4.98 -2.24
CA ALA A 65 -1.58 -4.75 -3.68
C ALA A 65 -2.08 -3.35 -4.09
N ALA A 66 -3.26 -2.94 -3.62
CA ALA A 66 -3.81 -1.61 -3.89
C ALA A 66 -2.89 -0.50 -3.36
N ALA A 67 -2.33 -0.68 -2.16
CA ALA A 67 -1.38 0.23 -1.55
C ALA A 67 -0.11 0.42 -2.41
N VAL A 68 0.43 -0.67 -2.95
CA VAL A 68 1.58 -0.62 -3.88
C VAL A 68 1.23 0.12 -5.17
N VAL A 69 0.05 -0.14 -5.74
CA VAL A 69 -0.41 0.54 -6.96
C VAL A 69 -0.51 2.05 -6.72
N VAL A 70 -1.11 2.48 -5.61
CA VAL A 70 -1.21 3.91 -5.26
C VAL A 70 0.18 4.52 -5.10
N ALA A 71 1.11 3.84 -4.41
CA ALA A 71 2.48 4.33 -4.28
C ALA A 71 3.17 4.51 -5.64
N LEU A 72 3.01 3.55 -6.55
CA LEU A 72 3.54 3.65 -7.92
C LEU A 72 2.93 4.82 -8.69
N LEU A 73 1.62 5.03 -8.57
CA LEU A 73 0.92 6.15 -9.22
C LEU A 73 1.37 7.51 -8.67
N VAL A 74 1.66 7.63 -7.38
CA VAL A 74 2.16 8.87 -6.77
C VAL A 74 3.61 9.16 -7.21
N VAL A 75 4.43 8.13 -7.39
CA VAL A 75 5.85 8.29 -7.77
C VAL A 75 6.03 8.56 -9.28
N ARG A 76 5.17 8.02 -10.15
CA ARG A 76 5.28 8.16 -11.61
C ARG A 76 5.24 9.58 -12.18
N PRO A 77 4.35 10.50 -11.76
CA PRO A 77 4.24 11.83 -12.38
C PRO A 77 5.44 12.75 -12.10
N PHE A 78 6.23 12.48 -11.05
CA PHE A 78 7.37 13.33 -10.70
C PHE A 78 8.57 13.18 -11.64
N ARG A 79 8.66 12.10 -12.40
CA ARG A 79 9.80 11.86 -13.31
C ARG A 79 9.61 12.45 -14.70
N ALA A 80 8.38 12.78 -15.08
CA ALA A 80 8.05 13.22 -16.44
C ALA A 80 8.16 14.74 -16.66
N ASN A 81 8.25 15.54 -15.59
CA ASN A 81 8.11 17.01 -15.67
C ASN A 81 9.45 17.79 -15.62
N ASP A 82 10.60 17.11 -15.72
CA ASP A 82 11.94 17.73 -15.61
C ASP A 82 12.67 17.83 -16.97
N SER A 83 11.93 17.80 -18.08
CA SER A 83 12.48 17.85 -19.44
C SER A 83 12.12 19.11 -20.21
N THR A 84 11.85 20.23 -19.52
CA THR A 84 11.92 21.53 -20.17
C THR A 84 13.41 21.87 -20.35
N PRO A 85 13.95 21.89 -21.59
CA PRO A 85 15.32 22.34 -21.79
C PRO A 85 15.41 23.79 -21.31
N PRO A 86 16.52 24.25 -20.72
CA PRO A 86 16.71 25.67 -20.48
C PRO A 86 16.60 26.38 -21.83
N GLU A 87 15.62 27.27 -21.97
CA GLU A 87 15.57 28.23 -23.07
C GLU A 87 16.86 29.03 -22.97
N SER A 88 17.84 28.66 -23.81
CA SER A 88 19.14 29.31 -23.84
C SER A 88 18.94 30.72 -24.41
N PRO A 89 19.29 31.78 -23.68
CA PRO A 89 19.44 33.09 -24.28
C PRO A 89 20.76 33.07 -25.05
N LEU A 90 20.72 33.27 -26.37
CA LEU A 90 21.92 33.65 -27.10
C LEU A 90 21.76 35.04 -27.75
N PRO A 91 22.87 35.80 -27.77
CA PRO A 91 22.90 37.24 -27.85
C PRO A 91 23.22 37.71 -29.28
N GLY A 92 22.92 38.98 -29.55
CA GLY A 92 23.45 39.66 -30.73
C GLY A 92 22.60 39.47 -31.99
N VAL A 93 21.54 40.26 -32.08
CA VAL A 93 21.04 40.73 -33.38
C VAL A 93 21.37 42.22 -33.44
N ASP A 94 22.64 42.51 -33.74
CA ASP A 94 23.04 43.73 -34.43
C ASP A 94 23.18 43.35 -35.90
N LEU A 95 22.12 43.56 -36.68
CA LEU A 95 22.18 43.56 -38.13
C LEU A 95 21.38 44.76 -38.63
N THR A 96 22.13 45.82 -38.91
CA THR A 96 21.88 46.96 -39.83
C THR A 96 20.74 47.93 -39.53
#